data_AF-A0A849AIQ2-F1
#
_entry.id   AF-A0A849AIQ2-F1
#
_cell.length_a   1.000
_cell.length_b   1.000
_cell.length_c   1.000
_cell.angle_alpha   90.00
_cell.angle_beta   90.00
_cell.angle_gamma   90.00
#
_symmetry.space_group_name_H-M   'P 1'
#
loop_
_entity.id
_entity.type
_entity.pdbx_description
1 polymer ?
#
loop_
_entity_poly.entity_id
_entity_poly.type
_entity_poly.pdbx_seq_one_letter_code
_entity_poly.pdbx_strand_id
1 'polypeptide(L)'
;MSRLLTDEEIERQLRDLPGWSRAGDTLRSSYDTTTFPGVVDLISRVADDAEQMNHHPDFAVSYTHIDWTLSTHSEHGITQLDIELAHRIAEAAAQVGAEVTR
;
A
#
# COMPACT_ATOMS: atom_id res chain seq x y z
N MET A 1 6.77 14.28 -12.60
CA MET A 1 6.93 14.89 -11.27
C MET A 1 5.54 15.00 -10.66
N SER A 2 5.29 14.22 -9.61
CA SER A 2 4.07 14.25 -8.81
C SER A 2 4.28 15.20 -7.64
N ARG A 3 3.22 15.86 -7.18
CA ARG A 3 3.31 16.83 -6.09
C ARG A 3 3.34 16.12 -4.74
N LEU A 4 4.28 16.51 -3.86
CA LEU A 4 4.28 16.12 -2.46
C LEU A 4 3.01 16.58 -1.76
N LEU A 5 2.40 15.67 -0.99
CA LEU A 5 1.27 15.98 -0.15
C LEU A 5 1.73 16.64 1.15
N THR A 6 0.94 17.58 1.65
CA THR A 6 1.11 18.15 2.98
C THR A 6 0.63 17.17 4.05
N ASP A 7 1.06 17.39 5.29
CA ASP A 7 0.65 16.58 6.44
C ASP A 7 -0.88 16.51 6.57
N GLU A 8 -1.57 17.65 6.44
CA GLU A 8 -3.04 17.73 6.50
C GLU A 8 -3.72 16.95 5.36
N GLU A 9 -3.14 16.96 4.15
CA GLU A 9 -3.66 16.21 3.01
C GLU A 9 -3.50 14.70 3.22
N ILE A 10 -2.35 14.26 3.75
CA ILE A 10 -2.10 12.85 4.06
C ILE A 10 -3.06 12.40 5.16
N GLU A 11 -3.17 13.14 6.26
CA GLU A 11 -4.08 12.82 7.36
C GLU A 11 -5.54 12.77 6.90
N ARG A 12 -5.94 13.65 5.97
CA ARG A 12 -7.28 13.62 5.40
C ARG A 12 -7.54 12.35 4.61
N GLN A 13 -6.63 11.96 3.74
CA GLN A 13 -6.81 10.79 2.89
C GLN A 13 -6.71 9.48 3.68
N LEU A 14 -5.88 9.42 4.72
CA LEU A 14 -5.78 8.25 5.59
C LEU A 14 -7.08 7.95 6.36
N ARG A 15 -8.00 8.91 6.52
CA ARG A 15 -9.32 8.65 7.12
C ARG A 15 -10.15 7.65 6.31
N ASP A 16 -9.91 7.56 5.01
CA ASP A 16 -10.61 6.65 4.08
C ASP A 16 -9.79 5.37 3.79
N LEU A 17 -8.67 5.18 4.48
CA LEU A 17 -7.76 4.03 4.34
C LEU A 17 -7.52 3.34 5.70
N PRO A 18 -8.54 2.69 6.29
CA PRO A 18 -8.35 1.97 7.55
C PRO A 18 -7.27 0.88 7.39
N GLY A 19 -6.34 0.83 8.34
CA GLY A 19 -5.18 -0.07 8.31
C GLY A 19 -3.90 0.54 7.75
N TRP A 20 -4.01 1.65 7.02
CA TRP A 20 -2.85 2.42 6.58
C TRP A 20 -2.47 3.49 7.60
N SER A 21 -1.18 3.72 7.73
CA SER A 21 -0.62 4.77 8.57
C SER A 21 0.57 5.44 7.92
N ARG A 22 0.88 6.67 8.35
CA ARG A 22 2.10 7.37 7.95
C ARG A 22 3.26 7.00 8.88
N ALA A 23 4.41 6.72 8.31
CA ALA A 23 5.69 6.57 9.00
C ALA A 23 6.75 7.43 8.31
N GLY A 24 6.96 8.66 8.82
CA GLY A 24 7.84 9.64 8.19
C GLY A 24 7.37 9.99 6.78
N ASP A 25 8.22 9.75 5.79
CA ASP A 25 7.95 10.04 4.37
C ASP A 25 7.37 8.84 3.60
N THR A 26 6.79 7.88 4.33
CA THR A 26 6.21 6.65 3.78
C THR A 26 4.82 6.37 4.32
N LEU A 27 3.99 5.68 3.54
CA LEU A 27 2.77 5.03 4.01
C LEU A 27 3.05 3.56 4.26
N ARG A 28 2.45 2.99 5.31
CA ARG A 28 2.62 1.60 5.69
C ARG A 28 1.31 0.94 6.05
N SER A 29 1.19 -0.33 5.72
CA SER A 29 0.10 -1.22 6.13
C SER A 29 0.60 -2.66 6.11
N SER A 30 0.06 -3.49 6.98
CA SER A 30 0.39 -4.91 7.05
C SER A 30 -0.89 -5.75 6.93
N TYR A 31 -0.79 -6.88 6.24
CA TYR A 31 -1.91 -7.79 6.03
C TYR A 31 -1.50 -9.23 6.31
N ASP A 32 -2.43 -10.00 6.88
CA ASP A 32 -2.35 -11.45 7.01
C ASP A 32 -3.33 -12.14 6.06
N THR A 33 -2.86 -13.20 5.43
CA THR A 33 -3.69 -14.11 4.63
C THR A 33 -3.80 -15.48 5.31
N THR A 34 -4.70 -16.35 4.86
CA THR A 34 -4.80 -17.71 5.42
C THR A 34 -3.67 -18.64 4.97
N THR A 35 -3.05 -18.37 3.81
CA THR A 35 -2.05 -19.26 3.19
C THR A 35 -1.03 -18.48 2.38
N PHE A 36 0.20 -19.00 2.24
CA PHE A 36 1.24 -18.37 1.42
C PHE A 36 0.80 -18.09 -0.03
N PRO A 37 0.10 -19.00 -0.75
CA PRO A 37 -0.47 -18.67 -2.06
C PRO A 37 -1.44 -17.48 -2.04
N GLY A 38 -2.14 -17.22 -0.93
CA GLY A 38 -2.96 -16.02 -0.76
C GLY A 38 -2.13 -14.74 -0.77
N VAL A 39 -0.95 -14.73 -0.13
CA VAL A 39 0.01 -13.62 -0.21
C VAL A 39 0.47 -13.42 -1.65
N VAL A 40 0.76 -14.50 -2.37
CA VAL A 40 1.20 -14.43 -3.77
C VAL A 40 0.09 -13.86 -4.67
N ASP A 41 -1.18 -14.28 -4.50
CA ASP A 41 -2.31 -13.72 -5.27
C ASP A 41 -2.49 -12.22 -4.99
N LEU A 42 -2.33 -11.80 -3.72
CA LEU A 42 -2.36 -10.38 -3.37
C LEU A 42 -1.26 -9.59 -4.08
N ILE A 43 -0.02 -10.08 -4.05
CA ILE A 43 1.11 -9.46 -4.74
C ILE A 43 0.85 -9.38 -6.25
N SER A 44 0.36 -10.46 -6.87
CA SER A 44 0.09 -10.50 -8.31
C SER A 44 -0.94 -9.45 -8.73
N ARG A 45 -2.02 -9.28 -7.98
CA ARG A 45 -3.04 -8.24 -8.26
C ARG A 45 -2.45 -6.84 -8.16
N VAL A 46 -1.68 -6.58 -7.10
CA VAL A 46 -1.05 -5.27 -6.87
C VAL A 46 0.02 -4.98 -7.93
N ALA A 47 0.73 -5.99 -8.44
CA ALA A 47 1.77 -5.82 -9.45
C ALA A 47 1.20 -5.26 -10.77
N ASP A 48 0.04 -5.75 -11.22
CA ASP A 48 -0.63 -5.26 -12.43
C ASP A 48 -1.06 -3.79 -12.27
N ASP A 49 -1.55 -3.42 -11.09
CA ASP A 49 -1.94 -2.06 -10.77
C ASP A 49 -0.75 -1.10 -10.69
N ALA A 50 0.30 -1.52 -9.99
CA ALA A 50 1.55 -0.76 -9.85
C ALA A 50 2.18 -0.47 -11.21
N GLU A 51 2.20 -1.45 -12.11
CA GLU A 51 2.75 -1.29 -13.46
C GLU A 51 1.91 -0.31 -14.30
N GLN A 52 0.57 -0.41 -14.24
CA GLN A 52 -0.32 0.54 -14.92
C GLN A 52 -0.16 1.98 -14.41
N MET A 53 0.13 2.13 -13.12
CA MET A 53 0.39 3.44 -12.50
C MET A 53 1.81 3.95 -12.78
N ASN A 54 2.71 3.07 -13.24
CA ASN A 54 4.15 3.31 -13.24
C ASN A 54 4.63 3.83 -11.87
N HIS A 55 4.14 3.18 -10.81
CA HIS A 55 4.41 3.50 -9.41
C HIS A 55 4.45 2.20 -8.61
N HIS A 56 5.64 1.83 -8.14
CA HIS A 56 5.88 0.51 -7.56
C HIS A 56 5.97 0.58 -6.03
N PRO A 57 5.32 -0.36 -5.30
CA PRO A 57 5.45 -0.45 -3.86
C PRO A 57 6.74 -1.18 -3.46
N ASP A 58 7.22 -0.91 -2.25
CA ASP A 58 8.11 -1.83 -1.53
C ASP A 58 7.26 -2.76 -0.66
N PHE A 59 7.64 -4.04 -0.56
CA PHE A 59 7.00 -4.96 0.37
C PHE A 59 7.95 -6.04 0.90
N ALA A 60 7.62 -6.59 2.07
CA ALA A 60 8.31 -7.72 2.68
C ALA A 60 7.30 -8.83 3.03
N VAL A 61 7.66 -10.08 2.77
CA VAL A 61 6.80 -11.25 3.03
C VAL A 61 7.42 -12.14 4.09
N SER A 62 6.62 -12.55 5.06
CA SER A 62 6.97 -13.55 6.08
C SER A 62 5.83 -14.56 6.21
N TYR A 63 5.99 -15.73 5.57
CA TYR A 63 4.94 -16.75 5.50
C TYR A 63 3.61 -16.19 4.98
N THR A 64 2.57 -16.09 5.81
CA THR A 64 1.24 -15.56 5.42
C THR A 64 1.09 -14.06 5.60
N HIS A 65 2.13 -13.40 6.10
CA HIS A 65 2.16 -11.98 6.42
C HIS A 65 2.87 -11.18 5.33
N ILE A 66 2.34 -10.00 5.01
CA ILE A 66 2.96 -9.03 4.11
C ILE A 66 2.91 -7.62 4.69
N ASP A 67 4.07 -6.97 4.70
CA ASP A 67 4.25 -5.55 5.04
C ASP A 67 4.40 -4.73 3.77
N TRP A 68 3.60 -3.68 3.60
CA TRP A 68 3.67 -2.73 2.51
C TRP A 68 4.32 -1.42 2.96
N THR A 69 5.15 -0.85 2.09
CA THR A 69 5.72 0.50 2.25
C THR A 69 5.59 1.24 0.92
N LEU A 70 4.95 2.42 0.95
CA LEU A 70 4.75 3.27 -0.23
C LEU A 70 5.42 4.62 -0.05
N SER A 71 6.13 5.05 -1.08
CA SER A 71 6.68 6.40 -1.22
C SER A 71 6.99 6.66 -2.68
N THR A 72 6.89 7.92 -3.10
CA THR A 72 7.37 8.33 -4.42
C THR A 72 8.87 8.62 -4.35
N HIS A 73 9.70 7.63 -4.72
CA HIS A 73 11.17 7.71 -4.61
C HIS A 73 11.78 8.95 -5.26
N SER A 74 11.28 9.38 -6.43
CA SER A 74 11.81 10.57 -7.13
C SER A 74 11.57 11.87 -6.36
N GLU A 75 10.51 11.94 -5.57
CA GLU A 75 10.13 13.12 -4.78
C GLU A 75 10.58 12.99 -3.33
N HIS A 76 11.15 11.84 -2.94
CA HIS A 76 11.57 11.51 -1.57
C HIS A 76 10.44 11.68 -0.55
N GLY A 77 9.21 11.34 -0.93
CA GLY A 77 8.07 11.45 -0.03
C GLY A 77 6.74 11.01 -0.61
N ILE A 78 5.67 11.31 0.14
CA ILE A 78 4.32 10.83 -0.17
C ILE A 78 3.67 11.78 -1.18
N THR A 79 3.20 11.22 -2.29
CA THR A 79 2.40 11.91 -3.30
C THR A 79 1.02 11.27 -3.44
N GLN A 80 0.19 11.81 -4.33
CA GLN A 80 -1.11 11.22 -4.63
C GLN A 80 -1.01 9.77 -5.16
N LEU A 81 0.09 9.42 -5.84
CA LEU A 81 0.31 8.06 -6.35
C LEU A 81 0.37 7.03 -5.22
N ASP A 82 0.98 7.38 -4.09
CA ASP A 82 1.07 6.52 -2.91
C ASP A 82 -0.30 6.27 -2.30
N ILE A 83 -1.15 7.30 -2.24
CA ILE A 83 -2.52 7.17 -1.74
C ILE A 83 -3.37 6.31 -2.68
N GLU A 84 -3.28 6.54 -3.99
CA GLU A 84 -4.01 5.76 -4.98
C GLU A 84 -3.61 4.28 -4.95
N LEU A 85 -2.31 3.99 -4.84
CA LEU A 85 -1.84 2.61 -4.75
C LEU A 85 -2.23 1.97 -3.42
N ALA A 86 -2.25 2.71 -2.31
CA ALA A 86 -2.77 2.23 -1.03
C ALA A 86 -4.24 1.77 -1.12
N HIS A 87 -5.08 2.52 -1.84
CA HIS A 87 -6.47 2.13 -2.09
C HIS A 87 -6.57 0.85 -2.91
N ARG A 88 -5.76 0.70 -3.97
CA ARG A 88 -5.75 -0.50 -4.80
C ARG A 88 -5.27 -1.73 -4.03
N ILE A 89 -4.25 -1.58 -3.17
CA ILE A 89 -3.81 -2.64 -2.28
C ILE A 89 -4.92 -3.04 -1.30
N ALA A 90 -5.63 -2.07 -0.71
CA ALA A 90 -6.75 -2.36 0.19
C ALA A 90 -7.90 -3.10 -0.52
N GLU A 91 -8.20 -2.74 -1.77
CA GLU A 91 -9.19 -3.44 -2.60
C GLU A 91 -8.73 -4.86 -2.93
N ALA A 92 -7.49 -5.04 -3.39
CA ALA A 92 -6.92 -6.35 -3.68
C ALA A 92 -6.87 -7.25 -2.44
N ALA A 93 -6.53 -6.69 -1.27
CA ALA A 93 -6.55 -7.39 0.01
C ALA A 93 -7.95 -7.92 0.33
N ALA A 94 -9.00 -7.11 0.14
CA ALA A 94 -10.38 -7.54 0.34
C ALA A 94 -10.79 -8.66 -0.61
N GLN A 95 -10.35 -8.61 -1.88
CA GLN A 95 -10.65 -9.66 -2.88
C GLN A 95 -10.05 -11.03 -2.53
N VAL A 96 -8.89 -11.05 -1.87
CA VAL A 96 -8.23 -12.30 -1.45
C VAL A 96 -8.57 -12.71 -0.01
N GLY A 97 -9.42 -11.94 0.68
CA GLY A 97 -9.76 -12.17 2.09
C GLY A 97 -8.62 -11.95 3.06
N ALA A 98 -7.66 -11.07 2.72
CA ALA A 98 -6.60 -10.66 3.62
C ALA A 98 -7.15 -9.67 4.66
N GLU A 99 -6.66 -9.79 5.90
CA GLU A 99 -7.07 -8.92 7.00
C GLU A 99 -5.92 -8.02 7.43
N VAL A 100 -6.24 -6.76 7.77
CA VAL A 100 -5.26 -5.83 8.32
C VAL A 100 -4.74 -6.35 9.66
N THR A 101 -3.42 -6.44 9.80
CA THR A 101 -2.77 -6.79 11.07
C THR A 101 -2.82 -5.58 12.01
N ARG A 102 -3.25 -5.79 13.26
CA ARG A 102 -3.30 -4.74 14.30
C ARG A 102 -1.96 -4.49 14.97
#